data_AF-A0A2V9XH48-F1
#
_entry.id   AF-A0A2V9XH48-F1
#
_cell.length_a   1.000
_cell.length_b   1.000
_cell.length_c   1.000
_cell.angle_alpha   90.00
_cell.angle_beta   90.00
_cell.angle_gamma   90.00
#
_symmetry.space_group_name_H-M   'P 1'
#
loop_
_entity.id
_entity.type
_entity.pdbx_description
1 polymer ?
#
loop_
_entity_poly.entity_id
_entity_poly.type
_entity_poly.pdbx_seq_one_letter_code
_entity_poly.pdbx_strand_id
1 'polypeptide(L)'
;MSDQTIRNPENSEHTEYERSDLSAKGIFGFLFGLAVAGVIIHFVLIGMYSVLNNYQKNHQPAQNPLATTTYSATRELSPRDVLKFPEPRLEANERTELNGFRSEEDQKLNTYGWVDQKEGVVHIPIEQAMQIVAQRGLPVRPPSASPEQVSGAQQKNKTASKLPGRRK
;
A
#
# COMPACT_ATOMS: atom_id res chain seq x y z
N MET A 1 -91.52 22.66 -13.35
CA MET A 1 -90.53 23.47 -12.61
C MET A 1 -89.84 22.51 -11.66
N SER A 2 -88.63 22.12 -12.05
CA SER A 2 -87.90 20.98 -11.49
C SER A 2 -86.70 21.53 -10.73
N ASP A 3 -86.76 21.48 -9.40
CA ASP A 3 -85.58 21.79 -8.59
C ASP A 3 -85.63 20.94 -7.32
N GLN A 4 -85.15 19.69 -7.43
CA GLN A 4 -84.81 18.86 -6.28
C GLN A 4 -83.29 18.73 -6.21
N THR A 5 -82.70 19.77 -5.63
CA THR A 5 -81.54 19.76 -4.73
C THR A 5 -80.90 18.39 -4.52
N ILE A 6 -79.68 18.25 -5.04
CA ILE A 6 -78.69 17.22 -4.71
C ILE A 6 -78.55 17.15 -3.18
N ARG A 7 -79.04 16.07 -2.56
CA ARG A 7 -78.64 15.69 -1.20
C ARG A 7 -77.55 14.65 -1.33
N ASN A 8 -76.31 15.11 -1.24
CA ASN A 8 -75.15 14.28 -1.02
C ASN A 8 -75.16 13.81 0.45
N PRO A 9 -75.36 12.53 0.77
CA PRO A 9 -75.15 12.04 2.13
C PRO A 9 -73.64 11.95 2.39
N GLU A 10 -73.08 12.99 3.00
CA GLU A 10 -71.88 12.86 3.80
C GLU A 10 -72.30 12.34 5.19
N ASN A 11 -71.82 11.15 5.55
CA ASN A 11 -71.64 10.56 6.89
C ASN A 11 -71.50 9.04 6.64
N SER A 12 -70.29 8.49 6.61
CA SER A 12 -69.58 7.95 7.77
C SER A 12 -70.36 6.84 8.49
N GLU A 13 -69.64 5.79 8.88
CA GLU A 13 -70.10 4.66 9.71
C GLU A 13 -70.80 3.53 8.91
N HIS A 14 -70.37 2.27 8.91
CA HIS A 14 -69.41 1.57 9.72
C HIS A 14 -68.68 0.55 8.82
N THR A 15 -67.35 0.51 8.82
CA THR A 15 -66.67 -0.78 8.68
C THR A 15 -66.89 -1.50 10.01
N GLU A 16 -68.11 -2.02 10.19
CA GLU A 16 -68.40 -2.93 11.30
C GLU A 16 -67.63 -4.21 11.00
N TYR A 17 -66.51 -4.38 11.71
CA TYR A 17 -65.82 -5.65 11.75
C TYR A 17 -66.78 -6.65 12.38
N GLU A 18 -67.17 -7.69 11.63
CA GLU A 18 -67.92 -8.81 12.19
C GLU A 18 -67.11 -9.43 13.34
N ARG A 19 -67.55 -9.17 14.58
CA ARG A 19 -66.94 -9.74 15.79
C ARG A 19 -67.11 -11.27 15.86
N SER A 20 -67.88 -11.84 14.94
CA SER A 20 -68.16 -13.26 14.76
C SER A 20 -66.99 -14.03 14.13
N ASP A 21 -66.26 -13.44 13.19
CA ASP A 21 -65.28 -14.19 12.38
C ASP A 21 -63.95 -14.44 13.11
N LEU A 22 -63.59 -13.60 14.07
CA LEU A 22 -62.42 -13.78 14.92
C LEU A 22 -62.79 -13.83 16.40
N SER A 23 -62.87 -15.03 16.96
CA SER A 23 -63.02 -15.22 18.40
C SER A 23 -61.74 -14.79 19.14
N ALA A 24 -61.87 -13.98 20.20
CA ALA A 24 -60.75 -13.56 21.05
C ALA A 24 -59.92 -14.75 21.56
N LYS A 25 -60.60 -15.85 21.92
CA LYS A 25 -59.97 -17.09 22.37
C LYS A 25 -59.10 -17.74 21.29
N GLY A 26 -59.51 -17.68 20.03
CA GLY A 26 -58.72 -18.16 18.88
C GLY A 26 -57.45 -17.34 18.68
N ILE A 27 -57.53 -16.01 18.84
CA ILE A 27 -56.37 -15.12 18.77
C ILE A 27 -55.36 -15.45 19.88
N PHE A 28 -55.80 -15.60 21.13
CA PHE A 28 -54.90 -15.99 22.22
C PHE A 28 -54.28 -17.38 22.01
N GLY A 29 -55.05 -18.34 21.50
CA GLY A 29 -54.53 -19.66 21.13
C GLY A 29 -53.47 -19.60 20.03
N PHE A 30 -53.69 -18.77 19.00
CA PHE A 30 -52.74 -18.55 17.92
C PHE A 30 -51.45 -17.88 18.41
N LEU A 31 -51.55 -16.81 19.21
CA LEU A 31 -50.39 -16.13 19.77
C LEU A 31 -49.59 -17.03 20.71
N PHE A 32 -50.28 -17.84 21.52
CA PHE A 32 -49.64 -18.84 22.36
C PHE A 32 -48.91 -19.89 21.52
N GLY A 33 -49.55 -20.41 20.47
CA GLY A 33 -48.95 -21.34 19.52
C GLY A 33 -47.71 -20.76 18.83
N LEU A 34 -47.78 -19.50 18.39
CA LEU A 34 -46.65 -18.80 17.76
C LEU A 34 -45.48 -18.63 18.75
N ALA A 35 -45.77 -18.26 20.00
CA ALA A 35 -44.76 -18.13 21.04
C ALA A 35 -44.08 -19.48 21.32
N VAL A 36 -44.86 -20.55 21.48
CA VAL A 36 -44.35 -21.92 21.69
C VAL A 36 -43.48 -22.37 20.51
N ALA A 37 -43.94 -22.14 19.27
CA ALA A 37 -43.17 -22.47 18.08
C ALA A 37 -41.83 -21.70 18.02
N GLY A 38 -41.84 -20.40 18.35
CA GLY A 38 -40.62 -19.59 18.43
C GLY A 38 -39.64 -20.09 19.48
N VAL A 39 -40.14 -20.48 20.66
CA VAL A 39 -39.33 -21.07 21.73
C VAL A 39 -38.73 -22.41 21.29
N ILE A 40 -39.51 -23.27 20.63
CA ILE A 40 -39.03 -24.55 20.09
C ILE A 40 -37.91 -24.31 19.08
N ILE A 41 -38.11 -23.42 18.10
CA ILE A 41 -37.10 -23.08 17.09
C ILE A 41 -35.83 -22.54 17.76
N HIS A 42 -35.96 -21.69 18.78
CA HIS A 42 -34.83 -21.14 19.51
C HIS A 42 -33.97 -22.24 20.16
N PHE A 43 -34.60 -23.20 20.85
CA PHE A 43 -33.88 -24.33 21.44
C PHE A 43 -33.24 -25.25 20.38
N VAL A 44 -33.92 -25.49 19.26
CA VAL A 44 -33.37 -26.27 18.14
C VAL A 44 -32.12 -25.59 17.57
N LEU A 45 -32.16 -24.27 17.35
CA LEU A 45 -31.01 -23.50 16.87
C LEU A 45 -29.86 -23.56 17.88
N ILE A 46 -30.10 -23.36 19.17
CA ILE A 46 -29.05 -23.46 20.20
C ILE A 46 -28.39 -24.85 20.18
N GLY A 47 -29.19 -25.92 20.14
CA GLY A 47 -28.68 -27.29 20.07
C GLY A 47 -27.84 -27.53 18.82
N MET A 48 -28.36 -27.17 17.65
CA MET A 48 -27.68 -27.31 16.36
C MET A 48 -26.37 -26.51 16.31
N TYR A 49 -26.40 -25.23 16.71
CA TYR A 49 -25.20 -24.39 16.77
C TYR A 49 -24.18 -24.91 17.76
N SER A 50 -24.61 -25.45 18.91
CA SER A 50 -23.70 -26.06 19.88
C SER A 50 -22.97 -27.27 19.28
N VAL A 51 -23.70 -28.18 18.62
CA VAL A 51 -23.12 -29.36 17.96
C VAL A 51 -22.19 -28.95 16.83
N LEU A 52 -22.61 -28.03 15.96
CA LEU A 52 -21.81 -27.57 14.83
C LEU A 52 -20.56 -26.83 15.30
N ASN A 53 -20.66 -25.98 16.33
CA ASN A 53 -19.52 -25.27 16.91
C ASN A 53 -18.55 -26.24 17.59
N ASN A 54 -19.04 -27.27 18.28
CA ASN A 54 -18.19 -28.30 18.87
C ASN A 54 -17.49 -29.14 17.79
N TYR A 55 -18.20 -29.51 16.73
CA TYR A 55 -17.63 -30.21 15.59
C TYR A 55 -16.59 -29.36 14.86
N GLN A 56 -16.88 -28.07 14.65
CA GLN A 56 -15.98 -27.11 14.01
C GLN A 56 -14.72 -26.84 14.83
N LYS A 57 -14.82 -26.64 16.15
CA LYS A 57 -13.65 -26.47 17.03
C LYS A 57 -12.66 -27.64 16.95
N ASN A 58 -13.18 -28.85 16.75
CA ASN A 58 -12.35 -30.06 16.67
C ASN A 58 -11.76 -30.29 15.27
N HIS A 59 -12.28 -29.64 14.22
CA HIS A 59 -11.90 -29.91 12.83
C HIS A 59 -11.48 -28.66 12.02
N GLN A 60 -11.39 -27.47 12.62
CA GLN A 60 -10.87 -26.28 11.95
C GLN A 60 -9.34 -26.20 12.11
N PRO A 61 -8.54 -26.45 11.07
CA PRO A 61 -7.19 -25.90 11.03
C PRO A 61 -7.29 -24.37 11.07
N ALA A 62 -6.37 -23.70 11.78
CA ALA A 62 -6.37 -22.25 11.99
C ALA A 62 -6.63 -21.52 10.66
N GLN A 63 -7.83 -20.93 10.50
CA GLN A 63 -8.29 -20.42 9.21
C GLN A 63 -7.56 -19.17 8.72
N ASN A 64 -6.55 -18.69 9.44
CA ASN A 64 -5.76 -17.54 9.02
C ASN A 64 -4.33 -17.67 9.57
N PRO A 65 -3.30 -17.91 8.72
CA PRO A 65 -1.91 -17.86 9.15
C PRO A 65 -1.46 -16.45 9.61
N LEU A 66 -2.32 -15.43 9.43
CA LEU A 66 -2.10 -14.04 9.84
C LEU A 66 -2.96 -13.60 11.04
N ALA A 67 -3.92 -14.42 11.50
CA ALA A 67 -4.77 -14.05 12.64
C ALA A 67 -4.21 -14.54 13.99
N THR A 68 -3.05 -15.21 13.97
CA THR A 68 -2.28 -15.36 15.20
C THR A 68 -1.76 -13.96 15.56
N THR A 69 -2.51 -13.25 16.38
CA THR A 69 -2.05 -12.12 17.16
C THR A 69 -1.06 -12.59 18.23
N THR A 70 -0.04 -13.37 17.85
CA THR A 70 1.22 -13.42 18.57
C THR A 70 2.08 -12.28 18.03
N TYR A 71 1.73 -11.07 18.46
CA TYR A 71 2.58 -9.88 18.36
C TYR A 71 3.97 -10.08 19.04
N SER A 72 4.20 -11.25 19.65
CA SER A 72 5.46 -11.67 20.27
C SER A 72 6.22 -12.76 19.51
N ALA A 73 5.70 -13.35 18.41
CA ALA A 73 6.39 -14.44 17.71
C ALA A 73 7.02 -14.05 16.36
N THR A 74 6.66 -12.90 15.77
CA THR A 74 7.23 -12.46 14.48
C THR A 74 8.53 -11.66 14.64
N ARG A 75 8.96 -11.35 15.87
CA ARG A 75 10.15 -10.51 16.09
C ARG A 75 11.46 -11.29 16.27
N GLU A 76 11.40 -12.60 16.36
CA GLU A 76 12.58 -13.46 16.45
C GLU A 76 12.75 -14.31 15.19
N LEU A 77 12.84 -13.66 14.03
CA LEU A 77 13.52 -14.29 12.90
C LEU A 77 14.98 -14.43 13.31
N SER A 78 15.41 -15.66 13.65
CA SER A 78 16.83 -15.94 13.86
C SER A 78 17.58 -15.56 12.59
N PRO A 79 18.77 -14.91 12.66
CA PRO A 79 19.55 -14.55 11.46
C PRO A 79 19.79 -15.74 10.50
N ARG A 80 19.74 -16.97 11.01
CA ARG A 80 19.88 -18.21 10.23
C ARG A 80 18.66 -18.53 9.36
N ASP A 81 17.47 -18.09 9.73
CA ASP A 81 16.26 -18.32 8.94
C ASP A 81 16.17 -17.36 7.76
N VAL A 82 16.74 -16.16 7.89
CA VAL A 82 16.86 -15.18 6.80
C VAL A 82 17.74 -15.71 5.65
N LEU A 83 18.73 -16.57 5.95
CA LEU A 83 19.60 -17.19 4.96
C LEU A 83 18.91 -18.22 4.06
N LYS A 84 17.70 -18.69 4.43
CA LYS A 84 16.95 -19.68 3.62
C LYS A 84 16.29 -19.04 2.40
N PHE A 85 16.09 -17.73 2.40
CA PHE A 85 15.50 -17.01 1.28
C PHE A 85 16.56 -16.78 0.18
N PRO A 86 16.20 -16.92 -1.11
CA PRO A 86 17.08 -16.57 -2.22
C PRO A 86 17.35 -15.06 -2.24
N GLU A 87 18.45 -14.64 -2.85
CA GLU A 87 18.78 -13.22 -3.01
C GLU A 87 17.90 -12.55 -4.10
N PRO A 88 17.57 -11.25 -3.96
CA PRO A 88 17.97 -10.32 -2.90
C PRO A 88 17.14 -10.48 -1.61
N ARG A 89 17.83 -10.42 -0.46
CA ARG A 89 17.21 -10.52 0.87
C ARG A 89 16.92 -9.13 1.44
N LEU A 90 15.97 -9.06 2.36
CA LEU A 90 15.72 -7.84 3.14
C LEU A 90 16.94 -7.51 4.01
N GLU A 91 17.35 -6.25 4.00
CA GLU A 91 18.44 -5.74 4.82
C GLU A 91 18.04 -5.76 6.31
N ALA A 92 18.81 -6.46 7.14
CA ALA A 92 18.42 -6.69 8.54
C ALA A 92 18.80 -5.54 9.48
N ASN A 93 19.75 -4.68 9.11
CA ASN A 93 20.33 -3.67 9.97
C ASN A 93 20.50 -2.30 9.29
N GLU A 94 19.50 -1.89 8.49
CA GLU A 94 19.48 -0.63 7.75
C GLU A 94 19.89 0.58 8.61
N ARG A 95 19.43 0.63 9.86
CA ARG A 95 19.66 1.80 10.74
C ARG A 95 21.12 1.97 11.12
N THR A 96 21.84 0.87 11.37
CA THR A 96 23.24 0.95 11.78
C THR A 96 24.13 1.23 10.58
N GLU A 97 23.88 0.57 9.45
CA GLU A 97 24.65 0.78 8.23
C GLU A 97 24.47 2.22 7.70
N LEU A 98 23.24 2.72 7.68
CA LEU A 98 22.96 4.10 7.25
C LEU A 98 23.62 5.14 8.16
N ASN A 99 23.68 4.91 9.47
CA ASN A 99 24.33 5.82 10.40
C ASN A 99 25.85 5.85 10.19
N GLY A 100 26.48 4.70 9.97
CA GLY A 100 27.90 4.62 9.63
C GLY A 100 28.20 5.37 8.34
N PHE A 101 27.42 5.09 7.29
CA PHE A 101 27.54 5.76 5.99
C PHE A 101 27.43 7.29 6.12
N ARG A 102 26.40 7.79 6.82
CA ARG A 102 26.22 9.23 7.07
C ARG A 102 27.39 9.84 7.83
N SER A 103 27.90 9.15 8.85
CA SER A 103 29.04 9.64 9.62
C SER A 103 30.31 9.76 8.79
N GLU A 104 30.55 8.83 7.86
CA GLU A 104 31.70 8.87 6.95
C GLU A 104 31.56 10.01 5.93
N GLU A 105 30.36 10.22 5.39
CA GLU A 105 30.05 11.35 4.51
C GLU A 105 30.27 12.69 5.22
N ASP A 106 29.73 12.84 6.42
CA ASP A 106 29.89 14.04 7.24
C ASP A 106 31.36 14.32 7.54
N GLN A 107 32.14 13.28 7.88
CA GLN A 107 33.57 13.44 8.11
C GLN A 107 34.28 13.93 6.84
N LYS A 108 34.03 13.31 5.69
CA LYS A 108 34.65 13.71 4.41
C LYS A 108 34.29 15.14 4.00
N LEU A 109 33.08 15.60 4.29
CA LEU A 109 32.64 16.97 3.98
C LEU A 109 33.27 18.02 4.91
N ASN A 110 33.50 17.68 6.17
CA ASN A 110 33.90 18.65 7.20
C ASN A 110 35.40 18.64 7.54
N THR A 111 36.17 17.65 7.07
CA THR A 111 37.61 17.56 7.36
C THR A 111 38.46 17.77 6.12
N TYR A 112 39.76 17.90 6.35
CA TYR A 112 40.78 17.80 5.30
C TYR A 112 41.15 16.33 5.09
N GLY A 113 41.61 16.01 3.89
CA GLY A 113 42.12 14.67 3.57
C GLY A 113 42.66 14.59 2.16
N TRP A 114 43.21 13.43 1.81
CA TRP A 114 43.75 13.17 0.49
C TRP A 114 42.68 12.57 -0.42
N VAL A 115 42.57 13.06 -1.65
CA VAL A 115 41.83 12.39 -2.73
C VAL A 115 42.76 11.46 -3.47
N ASP A 116 43.95 11.94 -3.82
CA ASP A 116 45.05 11.15 -4.39
C ASP A 116 46.37 11.64 -3.81
N GLN A 117 46.97 10.84 -2.94
CA GLN A 117 48.22 11.19 -2.27
C GLN A 117 49.42 11.17 -3.21
N LYS A 118 49.39 10.38 -4.30
CA LYS A 118 50.51 10.26 -5.25
C LYS A 118 50.59 11.48 -6.15
N GLU A 119 49.43 11.94 -6.62
CA GLU A 119 49.29 13.13 -7.45
C GLU A 119 49.23 14.44 -6.62
N GLY A 120 49.28 14.33 -5.29
CA GLY A 120 49.27 15.50 -4.40
C GLY A 120 47.92 16.22 -4.32
N VAL A 121 46.81 15.53 -4.61
CA VAL A 121 45.46 16.11 -4.63
C VAL A 121 44.79 15.94 -3.25
N VAL A 122 44.50 17.07 -2.61
CA VAL A 122 43.79 17.14 -1.31
C VAL A 122 42.33 17.58 -1.50
N HIS A 123 41.44 17.10 -0.62
CA HIS A 123 40.13 17.73 -0.41
C HIS A 123 40.19 18.67 0.80
N ILE A 124 39.35 19.69 0.73
CA ILE A 124 39.17 20.70 1.79
C ILE A 124 37.73 20.59 2.31
N PRO A 125 37.45 21.08 3.54
CA PRO A 125 36.10 21.16 4.04
C PRO A 125 35.17 21.95 3.11
N ILE A 126 33.92 21.51 2.99
CA ILE A 126 32.95 22.06 2.05
C ILE A 126 32.70 23.55 2.27
N GLU A 127 32.64 24.01 3.53
CA GLU A 127 32.55 25.43 3.88
C GLU A 127 33.67 26.28 3.28
N GLN A 128 34.91 25.77 3.32
CA GLN A 128 36.07 26.45 2.77
C GLN A 128 36.06 26.43 1.24
N ALA A 129 35.66 25.30 0.64
CA ALA A 129 35.49 25.21 -0.80
C ALA A 129 34.48 26.24 -1.31
N MET A 130 33.31 26.35 -0.65
CA MET A 130 32.29 27.33 -0.99
C MET A 130 32.81 28.76 -0.90
N GLN A 131 33.58 29.11 0.13
CA GLN A 131 34.18 30.44 0.27
C GLN A 131 35.17 30.76 -0.87
N ILE A 132 36.04 29.81 -1.21
CA ILE A 132 37.00 29.97 -2.30
C ILE A 132 36.29 30.14 -3.65
N VAL A 133 35.25 29.32 -3.90
CA VAL A 133 34.45 29.42 -5.13
C VAL A 133 33.70 30.74 -5.19
N ALA A 134 33.12 31.20 -4.09
CA ALA A 134 32.45 32.49 -4.03
C ALA A 134 33.40 33.67 -4.30
N GLN A 135 34.64 33.61 -3.78
CA GLN A 135 35.66 34.63 -4.02
C GLN A 135 36.21 34.61 -5.45
N ARG A 136 36.44 33.41 -6.00
CA ARG A 136 37.02 33.23 -7.34
C ARG A 136 35.99 33.41 -8.47
N GLY A 137 34.71 33.23 -8.15
CA GLY A 137 33.65 33.13 -9.14
C GLY A 137 33.63 31.77 -9.86
N LEU A 138 32.49 31.46 -10.48
CA LEU A 138 32.34 30.25 -11.29
C LEU A 138 33.01 30.45 -12.66
N PRO A 139 33.68 29.42 -13.22
CA PRO A 139 34.23 29.51 -14.56
C PRO A 139 33.12 29.76 -15.58
N VAL A 140 33.20 30.88 -16.28
CA VAL A 140 32.26 31.21 -17.36
C VAL A 140 32.73 30.47 -18.62
N ARG A 141 31.82 29.72 -19.26
CA ARG A 141 32.11 29.10 -20.55
C ARG A 141 32.40 30.22 -21.56
N PRO A 142 33.55 30.23 -22.27
CA PRO A 142 33.78 31.21 -23.31
C PRO A 142 32.64 31.12 -24.33
N PRO A 143 32.15 32.26 -24.86
CA PRO A 143 31.12 32.23 -25.88
C PRO A 143 31.63 31.34 -27.01
N SER A 144 30.92 30.24 -27.25
CA SER A 144 31.21 29.36 -28.37
C SER A 144 31.16 30.22 -29.62
N ALA A 145 32.31 30.35 -30.29
CA ALA A 145 32.36 30.96 -31.60
C ALA A 145 31.25 30.35 -32.46
N SER A 146 30.44 31.23 -33.04
CA SER A 146 29.32 30.91 -33.93
C SER A 146 29.70 29.78 -34.91
N PRO A 147 28.82 28.82 -35.20
CA PRO A 147 29.13 27.65 -36.04
C PRO A 147 29.49 27.96 -37.52
N GLU A 148 29.64 29.23 -37.92
CA GLU A 148 29.92 29.62 -39.30
C GLU A 148 31.39 29.49 -39.76
N GLN A 149 32.34 29.07 -38.92
CA GLN A 149 33.76 29.00 -39.33
C GLN A 149 34.35 27.57 -39.43
N VAL A 150 33.55 26.50 -39.24
CA VAL A 150 34.02 25.11 -39.41
C VAL A 150 33.63 24.44 -40.73
N SER A 151 32.96 25.15 -41.65
CA SER A 151 32.61 24.59 -42.97
C SER A 151 33.75 24.63 -44.02
N GLY A 152 34.98 25.01 -43.65
CA GLY A 152 36.06 25.25 -44.62
C GLY A 152 37.19 24.21 -44.71
N ALA A 153 37.37 23.30 -43.73
CA ALA A 153 38.67 22.61 -43.59
C ALA A 153 38.66 21.08 -43.66
N GLN A 154 37.55 20.43 -44.01
CA GLN A 154 37.47 18.95 -43.99
C GLN A 154 37.03 18.32 -45.31
N GLN A 155 37.69 18.68 -46.42
CA GLN A 155 37.70 17.90 -47.66
C GLN A 155 39.11 17.87 -48.26
N LYS A 156 40.02 17.05 -47.69
CA LYS A 156 41.19 16.61 -48.48
C LYS A 156 41.83 15.26 -48.13
N ASN A 157 41.41 14.56 -47.07
CA ASN A 157 42.17 13.38 -46.60
C ASN A 157 41.37 12.07 -46.57
N LYS A 158 40.62 11.76 -47.64
CA LYS A 158 40.03 10.42 -47.83
C LYS A 158 40.36 9.84 -49.20
N THR A 159 41.63 9.48 -49.39
CA THR A 159 42.03 8.48 -50.39
C THR A 159 43.25 7.74 -49.88
N ALA A 160 43.24 6.42 -50.06
CA ALA A 160 44.28 5.44 -49.71
C ALA A 160 44.30 4.91 -48.25
N SER A 161 43.57 3.81 -48.02
CA SER A 161 44.23 2.55 -47.64
C SER A 161 43.24 1.38 -47.77
N LYS A 162 43.48 0.53 -48.77
CA LYS A 162 42.72 -0.67 -49.11
C LYS A 162 43.33 -1.85 -48.34
N LEU A 163 42.54 -2.52 -47.50
CA LEU A 163 42.90 -3.74 -46.77
C LEU A 163 43.45 -4.84 -47.71
N PRO A 164 44.49 -5.60 -47.33
CA PRO A 164 44.83 -6.83 -48.01
C PRO A 164 43.93 -7.98 -47.51
N GLY A 165 43.17 -8.55 -48.43
CA GLY A 165 42.44 -9.80 -48.22
C GLY A 165 43.40 -10.98 -48.19
N ARG A 166 43.41 -11.71 -47.08
CA ARG A 166 44.11 -12.98 -46.89
C ARG A 166 43.34 -14.08 -47.64
N ARG A 167 43.99 -14.74 -48.62
CA ARG A 167 43.52 -16.00 -49.20
C ARG A 167 44.67 -17.01 -49.31
N LYS A 168 44.29 -18.24 -48.96
CA LYS A 168 44.98 -19.54 -49.00
C LYS A 168 45.78 -19.90 -47.75
#